data_AF-A0A7W1F8T0-F1
#
_entry.id   AF-A0A7W1F8T0-F1
#
_cell.length_a   1.000
_cell.length_b   1.000
_cell.length_c   1.000
_cell.angle_alpha   90.00
_cell.angle_beta   90.00
_cell.angle_gamma   90.00
#
_symmetry.space_group_name_H-M   'P 1'
#
loop_
_entity.id
_entity.type
_entity.pdbx_description
1 polymer ?
#
loop_
_entity_poly.entity_id
_entity_poly.type
_entity_poly.pdbx_seq_one_letter_code
_entity_poly.pdbx_strand_id
1 'polypeptide(L)'
;MTEAERPLPGGNVGGAVRVGDTVRRPTGPWTPAVHALLHHLEEAGFAEAPRVLGIDERGREILTYLEGDTVGDAEPWPAWTRGVEALAQMGALLRRYHEVVATFVPPAGARWRFTDRPPEAGEVICHN
;
A
#
# COMPACT_ATOMS: atom_id res chain seq x y z
N MET A 1 -4.69 5.15 27.85
CA MET A 1 -3.83 3.95 27.81
C MET A 1 -3.22 3.90 26.44
N THR A 2 -1.90 3.79 26.31
CA THR A 2 -1.26 3.58 25.01
C THR A 2 -1.63 2.18 24.52
N GLU A 3 -2.18 2.08 23.32
CA GLU A 3 -2.43 0.78 22.72
C GLU A 3 -1.11 0.07 22.42
N ALA A 4 -1.09 -1.26 22.59
CA ALA A 4 0.13 -2.06 22.46
C ALA A 4 0.49 -2.31 20.99
N GLU A 5 1.79 -2.29 20.66
CA GLU A 5 2.29 -2.71 19.34
C GLU A 5 2.13 -4.23 19.17
N ARG A 6 1.50 -4.63 18.07
CA ARG A 6 1.31 -6.03 17.66
C ARG A 6 2.03 -6.28 16.34
N PRO A 7 3.06 -7.14 16.29
CA PRO A 7 3.68 -7.52 15.02
C PRO A 7 2.65 -8.10 14.05
N LEU A 8 2.66 -7.62 12.80
CA LEU A 8 1.91 -8.24 11.73
C LEU A 8 2.78 -9.32 11.06
N PRO A 9 2.25 -10.53 10.83
CA PRO A 9 3.00 -11.57 10.13
C PRO A 9 3.24 -11.19 8.67
N GLY A 10 4.37 -11.65 8.12
CA GLY A 10 4.75 -11.44 6.72
C GLY A 10 5.42 -10.08 6.43
N GLY A 11 5.33 -9.66 5.17
CA GLY A 11 5.94 -8.43 4.66
C GLY A 11 7.38 -8.62 4.17
N ASN A 12 7.59 -8.40 2.87
CA ASN A 12 8.88 -8.66 2.21
C ASN A 12 9.96 -7.60 2.48
N VAL A 13 9.65 -6.59 3.29
CA VAL A 13 10.35 -5.31 3.25
C VAL A 13 10.41 -4.58 4.61
N GLY A 14 10.90 -5.30 5.63
CA GLY A 14 11.23 -4.71 6.93
C GLY A 14 10.13 -4.80 7.99
N GLY A 15 9.08 -5.59 7.73
CA GLY A 15 8.00 -5.87 8.68
C GLY A 15 7.08 -4.67 8.96
N ALA A 16 6.05 -4.91 9.77
CA ALA A 16 5.09 -3.91 10.20
C ALA A 16 4.53 -4.24 11.59
N VAL A 17 4.10 -3.21 12.33
CA VAL A 17 3.37 -3.38 13.60
C VAL A 17 2.03 -2.65 13.56
N ARG A 18 0.97 -3.30 14.05
CA ARG A 18 -0.35 -2.69 14.27
C ARG A 18 -0.41 -2.09 15.67
N VAL A 19 -1.01 -0.91 15.80
CA VAL A 19 -1.45 -0.31 17.07
C VAL A 19 -2.81 0.30 16.82
N GLY A 20 -3.85 -0.21 17.48
CA GLY A 20 -5.23 0.16 17.16
C GLY A 20 -5.55 -0.07 15.70
N ASP A 21 -6.11 0.95 15.06
CA ASP A 21 -6.51 0.94 13.65
C ASP A 21 -5.43 1.49 12.71
N THR A 22 -4.16 1.42 13.13
CA THR A 22 -3.05 2.00 12.39
C THR A 22 -1.85 1.05 12.33
N VAL A 23 -1.00 1.22 11.32
CA VAL A 23 0.17 0.39 11.03
C VAL A 23 1.42 1.27 11.00
N ARG A 24 2.53 0.79 11.60
CA ARG A 24 3.84 1.45 11.55
C ARG A 24 4.77 0.62 10.71
N ARG A 25 5.45 1.28 9.77
CA ARG A 25 6.42 0.63 8.86
C ARG A 25 7.69 1.44 8.75
N PRO A 26 8.85 0.81 8.49
CA PRO A 26 10.08 1.53 8.23
C PRO A 26 9.93 2.47 7.02
N THR A 27 10.45 3.68 7.16
CA THR A 27 10.53 4.64 6.05
C THR A 27 11.81 4.43 5.23
N GLY A 28 11.86 5.03 4.05
CA GLY A 28 13.05 5.10 3.22
C GLY A 28 12.97 6.27 2.23
N PRO A 29 13.97 6.46 1.36
CA PRO A 29 13.97 7.56 0.40
C PRO A 29 12.76 7.58 -0.56
N TRP A 30 12.07 6.44 -0.70
CA TRP A 30 10.85 6.32 -1.51
C TRP A 30 9.57 6.74 -0.77
N THR A 31 9.60 6.87 0.56
CA THR A 31 8.41 7.15 1.38
C THR A 31 7.67 8.40 0.93
N PRO A 32 8.33 9.55 0.62
CA PRO A 32 7.62 10.73 0.14
C PRO A 32 6.82 10.49 -1.15
N ALA A 33 7.36 9.70 -2.09
CA ALA A 33 6.66 9.37 -3.34
C ALA A 33 5.46 8.45 -3.10
N VAL A 34 5.60 7.46 -2.20
CA VAL A 34 4.50 6.60 -1.78
C VAL A 34 3.41 7.40 -1.06
N HIS A 35 3.77 8.32 -0.17
CA HIS A 35 2.79 9.17 0.52
C HIS A 35 2.05 10.09 -0.45
N ALA A 36 2.73 10.68 -1.43
CA ALA A 36 2.09 11.46 -2.48
C ALA A 36 1.06 10.65 -3.28
N LEU A 37 1.39 9.39 -3.62
CA LEU A 37 0.45 8.49 -4.28
C LEU A 37 -0.76 8.13 -3.40
N LEU A 38 -0.53 7.80 -2.12
CA LEU A 38 -1.61 7.47 -1.19
C LEU A 38 -2.56 8.66 -0.96
N HIS A 39 -2.05 9.88 -0.90
CA HIS A 39 -2.87 11.09 -0.83
C HIS A 39 -3.71 11.28 -2.10
N HIS A 40 -3.13 11.08 -3.29
CA HIS A 40 -3.88 11.13 -4.55
C HIS A 40 -5.01 10.09 -4.59
N LEU A 41 -4.74 8.86 -4.11
CA LEU A 41 -5.76 7.82 -4.00
C LEU A 41 -6.89 8.22 -3.03
N GLU A 42 -6.54 8.78 -1.87
CA GLU A 42 -7.49 9.28 -0.88
C GLU A 42 -8.37 10.40 -1.46
N GLU A 43 -7.77 11.39 -2.14
CA GLU A 43 -8.48 12.50 -2.79
C GLU A 43 -9.42 12.04 -3.90
N ALA A 44 -9.06 10.97 -4.61
CA ALA A 44 -9.91 10.32 -5.61
C ALA A 44 -10.98 9.40 -5.02
N GLY A 45 -11.03 9.23 -3.70
CA GLY A 45 -12.00 8.35 -3.02
C GLY A 45 -11.71 6.86 -3.17
N PHE A 46 -10.47 6.47 -3.47
CA PHE A 46 -10.06 5.08 -3.58
C PHE A 46 -9.87 4.45 -2.19
N ALA A 47 -10.92 3.81 -1.68
CA ALA A 47 -10.99 3.29 -0.31
C ALA A 47 -10.15 2.03 -0.07
N GLU A 48 -9.70 1.35 -1.12
CA GLU A 48 -8.96 0.10 -1.04
C GLU A 48 -7.46 0.28 -0.76
N ALA A 49 -6.99 1.52 -0.61
CA ALA A 49 -5.64 1.87 -0.20
C ALA A 49 -5.61 2.42 1.24
N PRO A 50 -4.53 2.19 2.00
CA PRO A 50 -4.38 2.81 3.31
C PRO A 50 -4.12 4.32 3.18
N ARG A 51 -4.55 5.08 4.19
CA ARG A 51 -4.32 6.53 4.25
C ARG A 51 -3.10 6.86 5.09
N VAL A 52 -2.39 7.93 4.72
CA VAL A 52 -1.22 8.43 5.45
C VAL A 52 -1.68 9.25 6.64
N LEU A 53 -1.18 8.92 7.82
CA LEU A 53 -1.45 9.63 9.07
C LEU A 53 -0.21 10.36 9.61
N GLY A 54 0.94 10.22 8.94
CA GLY A 54 2.17 10.93 9.26
C GLY A 54 3.36 10.00 9.51
N ILE A 55 4.32 10.47 10.30
CA ILE A 55 5.52 9.74 10.71
C ILE A 55 5.61 9.81 12.24
N ASP A 56 5.91 8.70 12.89
CA ASP A 56 6.08 8.65 14.34
C ASP A 56 7.46 9.16 14.81
N GLU A 57 7.64 9.30 16.12
CA GLU A 57 8.88 9.77 16.73
C GLU A 57 10.10 8.88 16.46
N ARG A 58 9.89 7.63 15.99
CA ARG A 58 10.95 6.68 15.61
C ARG A 58 11.27 6.71 14.12
N GLY A 59 10.65 7.62 13.36
CA GLY A 59 10.83 7.72 11.91
C GLY A 59 10.12 6.64 11.12
N ARG A 60 9.06 6.01 11.67
CA ARG A 60 8.21 5.04 10.96
C ARG A 60 7.01 5.74 10.37
N GLU A 61 6.60 5.39 9.15
CA GLU A 61 5.34 5.89 8.60
C GLU A 61 4.17 5.33 9.41
N ILE A 62 3.11 6.13 9.58
CA ILE A 62 1.86 5.73 10.20
C ILE A 62 0.80 5.71 9.10
N LEU A 63 0.22 4.54 8.86
CA LEU A 63 -0.86 4.34 7.88
C LEU A 63 -2.11 3.81 8.57
N THR A 64 -3.30 3.98 7.98
CA THR A 64 -4.49 3.26 8.45
C THR A 64 -4.36 1.76 8.22
N TYR A 65 -4.89 0.96 9.14
CA TYR A 65 -5.04 -0.48 8.94
C TYR A 65 -6.23 -0.77 8.02
N LEU A 66 -6.06 -1.72 7.10
CA LEU A 66 -7.15 -2.26 6.29
C LEU A 66 -7.57 -3.60 6.90
N GLU A 67 -8.83 -3.70 7.32
CA GLU A 67 -9.40 -4.94 7.83
C GLU A 67 -9.57 -5.95 6.69
N GLY A 68 -9.10 -7.18 6.89
CA GLY A 68 -9.20 -8.25 5.91
C GLY A 68 -8.14 -9.32 6.10
N ASP A 69 -8.29 -10.41 5.34
CA ASP A 69 -7.35 -11.52 5.30
C ASP A 69 -6.40 -11.39 4.10
N THR A 70 -5.17 -11.87 4.27
CA THR A 70 -4.19 -11.98 3.18
C THR A 70 -3.84 -13.45 2.94
N VAL A 71 -3.22 -13.74 1.81
CA VAL A 71 -2.68 -15.11 1.56
C VAL A 71 -1.54 -15.45 2.53
N GLY A 72 -0.86 -14.45 3.09
CA GLY A 72 0.28 -14.61 3.98
C GLY A 72 1.34 -15.53 3.38
N ASP A 73 1.91 -16.40 4.23
CA ASP A 73 2.89 -17.42 3.85
C ASP A 73 2.24 -18.81 3.64
N ALA A 74 0.93 -18.88 3.43
CA ALA A 74 0.21 -20.15 3.31
C ALA A 74 0.61 -20.91 2.05
N GLU A 75 0.89 -22.22 2.16
CA GLU A 75 1.10 -23.12 1.03
C GLU A 75 0.32 -24.44 1.25
N PRO A 76 -0.63 -24.81 0.38
CA PRO A 76 -1.08 -24.07 -0.81
C PRO A 76 -1.87 -22.81 -0.46
N TRP A 77 -1.90 -21.84 -1.37
CA TRP A 77 -2.74 -20.65 -1.22
C TRP A 77 -4.21 -21.02 -0.97
N PRO A 78 -4.94 -20.26 -0.13
CA PRO A 78 -6.33 -20.53 0.20
C PRO A 78 -7.21 -20.69 -1.04
N ALA A 79 -8.18 -21.60 -1.00
CA ALA A 79 -9.03 -21.92 -2.16
C ALA A 79 -9.75 -20.69 -2.75
N TRP A 80 -10.13 -19.73 -1.89
CA TRP A 80 -10.79 -18.50 -2.32
C TRP A 80 -9.97 -17.67 -3.31
N THR A 81 -8.63 -17.77 -3.29
CA THR A 81 -7.75 -17.06 -4.23
C THR A 81 -7.93 -17.50 -5.69
N ARG A 82 -8.48 -18.70 -5.91
CA ARG A 82 -8.71 -19.30 -7.24
C ARG A 82 -10.18 -19.27 -7.65
N GLY A 83 -11.06 -18.69 -6.83
CA GLY A 83 -12.47 -18.53 -7.14
C GLY A 83 -12.67 -17.53 -8.28
N VAL A 84 -13.61 -17.81 -9.19
CA VAL A 84 -13.92 -16.94 -10.33
C VAL A 84 -14.34 -15.55 -9.85
N GLU A 85 -15.10 -15.50 -8.75
CA GLU A 85 -15.56 -14.26 -8.12
C GLU A 85 -14.39 -13.43 -7.59
N ALA A 86 -13.42 -14.07 -6.91
CA ALA A 86 -12.23 -13.39 -6.39
C ALA A 86 -11.37 -12.83 -7.53
N LEU A 87 -11.19 -13.59 -8.62
CA LEU A 87 -10.47 -13.14 -9.81
C LEU A 87 -11.18 -11.97 -10.50
N ALA A 88 -12.51 -12.01 -10.61
CA ALA A 88 -13.29 -10.93 -11.18
C ALA A 88 -13.22 -9.64 -10.34
N GLN A 89 -13.31 -9.77 -9.01
CA GLN A 89 -13.16 -8.66 -8.07
C GLN A 89 -11.76 -8.04 -8.15
N MET A 90 -10.71 -8.87 -8.19
CA MET A 90 -9.33 -8.41 -8.36
C MET A 90 -9.14 -7.65 -9.67
N GLY A 91 -9.67 -8.17 -10.78
CA GLY A 91 -9.62 -7.49 -12.08
C GLY A 91 -10.33 -6.13 -12.06
N ALA A 92 -11.51 -6.04 -11.43
CA ALA A 92 -12.23 -4.79 -11.27
C ALA A 92 -11.47 -3.79 -10.39
N LEU A 93 -10.86 -4.25 -9.29
CA LEU A 93 -10.05 -3.43 -8.40
C LEU A 93 -8.81 -2.87 -9.10
N LEU A 94 -8.05 -3.72 -9.79
CA LEU A 94 -6.87 -3.32 -10.54
C LEU A 94 -7.21 -2.29 -11.63
N ARG A 95 -8.33 -2.50 -12.34
CA ARG A 95 -8.80 -1.53 -13.32
C ARG A 95 -9.10 -0.18 -12.68
N ARG A 96 -9.86 -0.15 -11.58
CA ARG A 96 -10.18 1.10 -10.86
C ARG A 96 -8.92 1.80 -10.36
N TYR A 97 -7.98 1.05 -9.81
CA TYR A 97 -6.69 1.60 -9.39
C TYR A 97 -5.97 2.24 -10.58
N HIS A 98 -5.85 1.54 -11.72
CA HIS A 98 -5.22 2.07 -12.94
C HIS A 98 -5.89 3.34 -13.45
N GLU A 99 -7.22 3.41 -13.43
CA GLU A 99 -7.97 4.61 -13.83
C GLU A 99 -7.62 5.81 -12.93
N VAL A 100 -7.49 5.61 -11.61
CA VAL A 100 -7.12 6.68 -10.67
C VAL A 100 -5.65 7.10 -10.82
N VAL A 101 -4.72 6.15 -10.93
CA VAL A 101 -3.29 6.47 -11.00
C VAL A 101 -2.87 6.99 -12.38
N ALA A 102 -3.69 6.81 -13.42
CA ALA A 102 -3.44 7.39 -14.74
C ALA A 102 -3.38 8.93 -14.71
N THR A 103 -4.02 9.57 -13.73
CA THR A 103 -3.98 11.03 -13.55
C THR A 103 -3.01 11.48 -12.47
N PHE A 104 -2.27 10.56 -11.83
CA PHE A 104 -1.28 10.91 -10.82
C PHE A 104 -0.01 11.45 -11.48
N VAL A 105 0.46 12.59 -10.99
CA VAL A 105 1.74 13.18 -11.41
C VAL A 105 2.73 13.06 -10.24
N PRO A 106 3.79 12.24 -10.36
CA PRO A 106 4.79 12.13 -9.31
C PRO A 106 5.45 13.49 -9.00
N PRO A 107 5.68 13.82 -7.71
CA PRO A 107 6.44 15.02 -7.35
C PRO A 107 7.83 15.05 -8.00
N ALA A 108 8.36 16.25 -8.23
CA ALA A 108 9.72 16.41 -8.73
C ALA A 108 10.72 15.72 -7.80
N GLY A 109 11.61 14.90 -8.37
CA GLY A 109 12.59 14.13 -7.60
C GLY A 109 12.01 12.92 -6.84
N ALA A 110 10.78 12.49 -7.16
CA ALA A 110 10.21 11.27 -6.63
C ALA A 110 11.15 10.08 -6.84
N ARG A 111 11.39 9.32 -5.78
CA ARG A 111 12.18 8.09 -5.80
C ARG A 111 11.26 6.91 -5.54
N TRP A 112 11.37 5.87 -6.36
CA TRP A 112 10.64 4.63 -6.14
C TRP A 112 11.58 3.57 -5.61
N ARG A 113 11.04 2.58 -4.91
CA ARG A 113 11.87 1.63 -4.18
C ARG A 113 12.70 0.71 -5.08
N PHE A 114 12.13 0.32 -6.21
CA PHE A 114 12.71 -0.68 -7.12
C PHE A 114 13.05 -0.10 -8.49
N THR A 115 12.91 1.22 -8.68
CA THR A 115 13.24 1.90 -9.93
C THR A 115 13.72 3.32 -9.64
N ASP A 116 14.75 3.75 -10.35
CA ASP A 116 15.34 5.08 -10.25
C ASP A 116 14.88 6.03 -11.38
N ARG A 117 13.94 5.59 -12.23
CA ARG A 117 13.37 6.42 -13.31
C ARG A 117 11.90 6.76 -13.06
N PRO A 118 11.41 7.90 -13.57
CA PRO A 118 9.97 8.18 -13.58
C PRO A 118 9.23 7.19 -14.51
N PRO A 119 7.92 6.99 -14.29
CA PRO A 119 7.09 6.25 -15.22
C PRO A 119 7.06 6.93 -16.59
N GLU A 120 7.14 6.13 -17.66
CA GLU A 120 6.98 6.56 -19.04
C GLU A 120 5.49 6.64 -19.43
N ALA A 121 5.20 7.19 -20.61
CA ALA A 121 3.83 7.27 -21.11
C ALA A 121 3.20 5.87 -21.22
N GLY A 122 2.08 5.66 -20.53
CA GLY A 122 1.38 4.37 -20.49
C GLY A 122 1.85 3.40 -19.42
N GLU A 123 2.89 3.74 -18.66
CA GLU A 123 3.28 2.98 -17.48
C GLU A 123 2.47 3.40 -16.25
N VAL A 124 2.24 2.44 -15.35
CA VAL A 124 1.53 2.65 -14.09
C VAL A 124 2.45 2.33 -12.93
N ILE A 125 2.25 3.01 -11.80
CA ILE A 125 2.97 2.69 -10.57
C ILE A 125 2.41 1.38 -10.02
N CYS A 126 3.20 0.32 -10.08
CA CYS A 126 2.85 -0.97 -9.53
C CYS A 126 3.02 -0.99 -8.01
N HIS A 127 1.99 -1.49 -7.33
CA HIS A 127 2.13 -2.03 -5.98
C HIS A 127 2.79 -3.42 -6.11
N ASN A 128 3.91 -3.62 -5.43
CA ASN A 128 4.53 -4.93 -5.15
C ASN A 128 4.16 -5.36 -3.74
#